data_AF-A0A1E5FU77-F1
#
_entry.id   AF-A0A1E5FU77-F1
#
_cell.length_a   1.000
_cell.length_b   1.000
_cell.length_c   1.000
_cell.angle_alpha   90.00
_cell.angle_beta   90.00
_cell.angle_gamma   90.00
#
_symmetry.space_group_name_H-M   'P 1'
#
loop_
_entity.id
_entity.type
_entity.pdbx_description
1 polymer ?
#
loop_
_entity_poly.entity_id
_entity_poly.type
_entity_poly.pdbx_seq_one_letter_code
_entity_poly.pdbx_strand_id
1 'polypeptide(L)'
;MNKTVLVVAVSSALLSWSNYSIAAKPEWAGKGKPNLEEVKTFAEAKKVEGEINDREKQLDSMIEEKKKKAKKSKNKKDKQKLDKELDDLEDEKEALEESKEKLKDKKEKLKDDMDNDEEKSGLEKQKEKKAEQERKEEGKGSEKGQQQREENSKKWWNFWE
;
A
#
# COMPACT_ATOMS: atom_id res chain seq x y z
N MET A 1 -6.71 -70.45 -14.38
CA MET A 1 -6.95 -69.03 -14.02
C MET A 1 -7.82 -68.43 -15.11
N ASN A 2 -9.00 -67.92 -14.73
CA ASN A 2 -10.00 -67.46 -15.69
C ASN A 2 -9.55 -66.14 -16.33
N LYS A 3 -9.38 -66.13 -17.66
CA LYS A 3 -8.88 -65.00 -18.44
C LYS A 3 -9.68 -63.71 -18.21
N THR A 4 -10.96 -63.84 -17.87
CA THR A 4 -11.87 -62.73 -17.52
C THR A 4 -11.50 -62.05 -16.20
N VAL A 5 -11.06 -62.80 -15.18
CA VAL A 5 -10.62 -62.24 -13.89
C VAL A 5 -9.30 -61.47 -14.06
N LEU A 6 -8.43 -61.95 -14.96
CA LEU A 6 -7.17 -61.28 -15.30
C LEU A 6 -7.40 -59.94 -16.03
N VAL A 7 -8.37 -59.89 -16.95
CA VAL A 7 -8.70 -58.66 -17.71
C VAL A 7 -9.35 -57.58 -16.81
N VAL A 8 -10.20 -57.98 -15.86
CA VAL A 8 -10.82 -57.04 -14.91
C VAL A 8 -9.78 -56.47 -13.93
N ALA A 9 -8.82 -57.28 -13.47
CA ALA A 9 -7.76 -56.80 -12.58
C ALA A 9 -6.79 -55.82 -13.26
N VAL A 10 -6.47 -56.04 -14.54
CA VAL A 10 -5.58 -55.15 -15.31
C VAL A 10 -6.25 -53.82 -15.65
N SER A 11 -7.56 -53.81 -15.92
CA SER A 11 -8.29 -52.57 -16.23
C SER A 11 -8.52 -51.68 -14.99
N SER A 12 -8.69 -52.26 -13.79
CA SER A 12 -8.73 -51.47 -12.55
C SER A 12 -7.38 -50.85 -12.16
N ALA A 13 -6.26 -51.43 -12.59
CA ALA A 13 -4.92 -50.91 -12.30
C ALA A 13 -4.51 -49.73 -13.21
N LEU A 14 -5.18 -49.54 -14.36
CA LEU A 14 -4.90 -48.43 -15.27
C LEU A 14 -5.60 -47.13 -14.87
N LEU A 15 -6.65 -47.20 -14.04
CA LEU A 15 -7.40 -46.03 -13.56
C LEU A 15 -6.78 -45.40 -12.30
N SER A 16 -5.86 -46.08 -11.61
CA SER A 16 -5.15 -45.56 -10.43
C SER A 16 -3.82 -44.87 -10.73
N TRP A 17 -3.39 -44.86 -12.00
CA TRP A 17 -2.17 -44.18 -12.46
C TRP A 17 -2.42 -42.86 -13.19
N SER A 18 -3.67 -42.41 -13.30
CA SER A 18 -3.97 -41.02 -13.63
C SER A 18 -3.66 -40.14 -12.42
N ASN A 19 -2.38 -40.06 -12.05
CA ASN A 19 -1.89 -39.01 -11.19
C ASN A 19 -2.26 -37.69 -11.86
N TYR A 20 -3.25 -37.03 -11.26
CA TYR A 20 -3.62 -35.66 -11.51
C TYR A 20 -2.34 -34.81 -11.52
N SER A 21 -1.81 -34.55 -12.72
CA SER A 21 -0.81 -33.52 -12.92
C SER A 21 -1.53 -32.19 -12.87
N ILE A 22 -1.95 -31.79 -11.68
CA ILE A 22 -2.31 -30.40 -11.41
C ILE A 22 -0.97 -29.69 -11.44
N ALA A 23 -0.62 -29.10 -12.58
CA ALA A 23 0.43 -28.11 -12.63
C ALA A 23 0.02 -27.03 -11.64
N ALA A 24 0.62 -27.06 -10.46
CA ALA A 24 0.40 -26.05 -9.44
C ALA A 24 0.66 -24.71 -10.12
N LYS A 25 -0.35 -23.83 -10.15
CA LYS A 25 -0.12 -22.46 -10.58
C LYS A 25 1.03 -21.94 -9.72
N PRO A 26 2.06 -21.35 -10.34
CA PRO A 26 3.22 -20.91 -9.59
C PRO A 26 2.79 -19.88 -8.55
N GLU A 27 3.48 -19.81 -7.42
CA GLU A 27 3.04 -19.01 -6.25
C GLU A 27 2.90 -17.50 -6.51
N TRP A 28 3.47 -17.01 -7.61
CA TRP A 28 3.27 -15.64 -8.08
C TRP A 28 1.91 -15.47 -8.77
N ALA A 29 1.47 -16.45 -9.57
CA ALA A 29 0.24 -16.39 -10.35
C ALA A 29 -1.00 -16.44 -9.45
N GLY A 30 -1.66 -15.29 -9.30
CA GLY A 30 -2.91 -15.15 -8.55
C GLY A 30 -2.82 -14.34 -7.26
N LYS A 31 -1.64 -13.81 -6.89
CA LYS A 31 -1.53 -12.83 -5.80
C LYS A 31 -2.23 -11.50 -6.12
N GLY A 32 -2.67 -11.28 -7.36
CA GLY A 32 -3.59 -10.22 -7.75
C GLY A 32 -3.05 -8.80 -7.54
N LYS A 33 -3.88 -7.79 -7.88
CA LYS A 33 -3.58 -6.39 -7.56
C LYS A 33 -3.71 -6.20 -6.04
N PRO A 34 -2.81 -5.44 -5.40
CA PRO A 34 -2.95 -5.06 -3.98
C PRO A 34 -4.33 -4.46 -3.72
N ASN A 35 -4.96 -4.79 -2.59
CA ASN A 35 -6.24 -4.18 -2.21
C ASN A 35 -6.02 -2.77 -1.68
N LEU A 36 -6.05 -1.79 -2.59
CA LEU A 36 -5.80 -0.39 -2.26
C LEU A 36 -6.92 0.22 -1.41
N GLU A 37 -8.14 -0.32 -1.42
CA GLU A 37 -9.29 0.22 -0.68
C GLU A 37 -9.11 0.10 0.84
N GLU A 38 -8.45 -0.96 1.29
CA GLU A 38 -8.20 -1.23 2.71
C GLU A 38 -7.16 -0.29 3.32
N VAL A 39 -6.34 0.36 2.49
CA VAL A 39 -5.32 1.32 2.92
C VAL A 39 -6.00 2.61 3.37
N LYS A 40 -6.08 2.84 4.68
CA LYS A 40 -6.73 4.03 5.24
C LYS A 40 -5.75 5.00 5.89
N THR A 41 -4.58 4.52 6.29
CA THR A 41 -3.57 5.33 6.95
C THR A 41 -2.29 5.45 6.13
N PHE A 42 -1.55 6.54 6.31
CA PHE A 42 -0.24 6.72 5.70
C PHE A 42 0.74 5.59 6.09
N ALA A 43 0.64 5.09 7.32
CA ALA A 43 1.45 3.98 7.81
C ALA A 43 1.14 2.66 7.09
N GLU A 44 -0.14 2.35 6.86
CA GLU A 44 -0.55 1.19 6.04
C GLU A 44 -0.08 1.36 4.60
N ALA A 45 -0.23 2.55 4.01
CA ALA A 45 0.25 2.82 2.65
C ALA A 45 1.75 2.56 2.52
N LYS A 46 2.55 2.97 3.51
CA LYS A 46 4.00 2.73 3.52
C LYS A 46 4.36 1.24 3.66
N LYS A 47 3.59 0.47 4.43
CA LYS A 47 3.78 -0.99 4.55
C LYS A 47 3.47 -1.69 3.23
N VAL A 48 2.32 -1.37 2.63
CA VAL A 48 1.89 -1.92 1.33
C VAL A 48 2.89 -1.55 0.24
N GLU A 49 3.46 -0.34 0.24
CA GLU A 49 4.52 0.05 -0.69
C GLU A 49 5.78 -0.81 -0.54
N GLY A 50 6.16 -1.14 0.70
CA GLY A 50 7.26 -2.06 0.99
C GLY A 50 7.00 -3.46 0.42
N GLU A 51 5.81 -4.01 0.68
CA GLU A 51 5.41 -5.33 0.17
C GLU A 51 5.36 -5.38 -1.36
N ILE A 52 4.89 -4.31 -2.01
CA ILE A 52 4.90 -4.17 -3.47
C ILE A 52 6.33 -4.17 -4.00
N ASN A 53 7.24 -3.39 -3.39
CA ASN A 53 8.64 -3.34 -3.81
C ASN A 53 9.36 -4.69 -3.65
N ASP A 54 9.06 -5.43 -2.59
CA ASP A 54 9.64 -6.75 -2.38
C ASP A 54 9.09 -7.78 -3.39
N ARG A 55 7.81 -7.70 -3.73
CA ARG A 55 7.21 -8.52 -4.80
C ARG A 55 7.79 -8.19 -6.18
N GLU A 56 8.04 -6.91 -6.47
CA GLU A 56 8.68 -6.46 -7.72
C GLU A 56 10.08 -7.08 -7.88
N LYS A 57 10.90 -7.07 -6.81
CA LYS A 57 12.22 -7.72 -6.80
C LYS A 57 12.12 -9.24 -6.99
N GLN A 58 11.11 -9.88 -6.40
CA GLN A 58 10.88 -11.31 -6.60
C GLN A 58 10.56 -11.62 -8.07
N LEU A 59 9.66 -10.85 -8.69
CA LEU A 59 9.31 -11.00 -10.12
C LEU A 59 10.54 -10.79 -11.00
N ASP A 60 11.35 -9.75 -10.76
CA ASP A 60 12.59 -9.51 -11.50
C ASP A 60 13.58 -10.69 -11.41
N SER A 61 13.72 -11.28 -10.22
CA SER A 61 14.58 -12.45 -10.04
C SER A 61 14.09 -13.66 -10.83
N MET A 62 12.76 -13.88 -10.88
CA MET A 62 12.14 -14.97 -11.62
C MET A 62 12.27 -14.78 -13.13
N ILE A 63 12.05 -13.56 -13.62
CA ILE A 63 12.22 -13.18 -15.03
C ILE A 63 13.66 -13.47 -15.47
N GLU A 64 14.65 -13.05 -14.70
CA GLU A 64 16.07 -13.32 -15.00
C GLU A 64 16.40 -14.82 -14.99
N GLU A 65 15.88 -15.58 -14.02
CA GLU A 65 16.08 -17.02 -13.95
C GLU A 65 15.46 -17.74 -15.16
N LYS A 66 14.23 -17.37 -15.54
CA LYS A 66 13.52 -17.93 -16.69
C LYS A 66 14.20 -17.54 -18.01
N LYS A 67 14.67 -16.29 -18.16
CA LYS A 67 15.49 -15.85 -19.32
C LYS A 67 16.77 -16.68 -19.45
N LYS A 68 17.46 -16.95 -18.34
CA LYS A 68 18.65 -17.83 -18.34
C LYS A 68 18.32 -19.27 -18.70
N LYS A 69 17.21 -19.82 -18.20
CA LYS A 69 16.73 -21.18 -18.56
C LYS A 69 16.34 -21.26 -20.04
N ALA A 70 15.68 -20.24 -20.57
CA ALA A 70 15.29 -20.17 -21.99
C ALA A 70 16.51 -20.12 -22.91
N LYS A 71 17.56 -19.36 -22.54
CA LYS A 71 18.84 -19.31 -23.26
C LYS A 71 19.62 -20.64 -23.24
N LYS A 72 19.54 -21.40 -22.14
CA LYS A 72 20.23 -22.69 -21.99
C LYS A 72 19.44 -23.87 -22.59
N SER A 73 18.12 -23.73 -22.75
CA SER A 73 17.27 -24.76 -23.33
C SER A 73 17.58 -24.96 -24.81
N LYS A 74 17.90 -26.20 -25.19
CA LYS A 74 18.07 -26.62 -26.59
C LYS A 74 16.77 -27.15 -27.21
N ASN A 75 15.75 -27.42 -26.39
CA ASN A 75 14.49 -27.99 -26.83
C ASN A 75 13.49 -26.88 -27.17
N LYS A 76 13.00 -26.87 -28.42
CA LYS A 76 12.06 -25.87 -28.94
C LYS A 76 10.78 -25.77 -28.10
N LYS A 77 10.24 -26.91 -27.64
CA LYS A 77 9.00 -26.95 -26.87
C LYS A 77 9.16 -26.37 -25.47
N ASP A 78 10.29 -26.64 -24.81
CA ASP A 78 10.58 -26.12 -23.48
C ASP A 78 10.90 -24.63 -23.52
N LYS A 79 11.61 -24.18 -24.57
CA LYS A 79 11.84 -22.76 -24.82
C LYS A 79 10.52 -22.00 -25.01
N GLN A 80 9.61 -22.52 -25.82
CA GLN A 80 8.28 -21.92 -26.00
C GLN A 80 7.47 -21.84 -24.70
N LYS A 81 7.60 -22.81 -23.79
CA LYS A 81 6.94 -22.74 -22.48
C LYS A 81 7.56 -21.67 -21.60
N LEU A 82 8.89 -21.59 -21.57
CA LEU A 82 9.61 -20.59 -20.79
C LEU A 82 9.39 -19.17 -21.30
N ASP A 83 9.24 -18.99 -22.62
CA ASP A 83 8.92 -17.70 -23.23
C ASP A 83 7.50 -17.26 -22.83
N LYS A 84 6.51 -18.17 -22.85
CA LYS A 84 5.16 -17.85 -22.37
C LYS A 84 5.11 -17.49 -20.88
N GLU A 85 5.80 -18.27 -20.06
CA GLU A 85 5.90 -17.97 -18.62
C GLU A 85 6.63 -16.65 -18.36
N LEU A 86 7.48 -16.20 -19.29
CA LEU A 86 8.15 -14.92 -19.22
C LEU A 86 7.19 -13.77 -19.54
N ASP A 87 6.40 -13.91 -20.61
CA ASP A 87 5.38 -12.94 -20.98
C ASP A 87 4.38 -12.77 -19.82
N ASP A 88 3.89 -13.88 -19.24
CA ASP A 88 2.95 -13.83 -18.11
C ASP A 88 3.56 -13.14 -16.86
N LEU A 89 4.87 -13.29 -16.63
CA LEU A 89 5.59 -12.62 -15.52
C LEU A 89 5.79 -11.11 -15.78
N GLU A 90 6.04 -10.73 -17.03
CA GLU A 90 6.17 -9.33 -17.43
C GLU A 90 4.82 -8.60 -17.33
N ASP A 91 3.72 -9.23 -17.74
CA ASP A 91 2.35 -8.72 -17.58
C ASP A 91 2.00 -8.49 -16.09
N GLU A 92 2.37 -9.43 -15.22
CA GLU A 92 2.11 -9.29 -13.78
C GLU A 92 2.96 -8.18 -13.15
N LYS A 93 4.20 -8.00 -13.62
CA LYS A 93 5.05 -6.87 -13.20
C LYS A 93 4.42 -5.53 -13.59
N GLU A 94 3.92 -5.40 -14.81
CA GLU A 94 3.24 -4.18 -15.27
C GLU A 94 1.99 -3.88 -14.45
N ALA A 95 1.17 -4.88 -14.15
CA ALA A 95 -0.01 -4.72 -13.29
C ALA A 95 0.35 -4.31 -11.85
N LEU A 96 1.49 -4.79 -11.34
CA LEU A 96 2.01 -4.42 -10.02
C LEU A 96 2.52 -2.96 -10.01
N GLU A 97 3.16 -2.52 -11.09
CA GLU A 97 3.63 -1.15 -11.26
C GLU A 97 2.46 -0.15 -11.36
N GLU A 98 1.41 -0.47 -12.11
CA GLU A 98 0.16 0.32 -12.15
C GLU A 98 -0.45 0.48 -10.75
N SER A 99 -0.41 -0.59 -9.95
CA SER A 99 -0.94 -0.59 -8.58
C SER A 99 -0.07 0.25 -7.63
N LYS A 100 1.26 0.24 -7.85
CA LYS A 100 2.24 1.07 -7.12
C LYS A 100 2.02 2.55 -7.37
N GLU A 101 1.73 2.94 -8.62
CA GLU A 101 1.43 4.32 -8.97
C GLU A 101 0.15 4.81 -8.26
N LYS A 102 -0.92 4.01 -8.30
CA LYS A 102 -2.17 4.33 -7.57
C LYS A 102 -1.96 4.42 -6.06
N LEU A 103 -1.10 3.58 -5.49
CA LEU A 103 -0.74 3.64 -4.07
C LEU A 103 -0.01 4.94 -3.74
N LYS A 104 0.89 5.42 -4.62
CA LYS A 104 1.60 6.68 -4.42
C LYS A 104 0.64 7.87 -4.38
N ASP A 105 -0.29 7.96 -5.32
CA ASP A 105 -1.32 9.01 -5.32
C ASP A 105 -2.17 8.97 -4.04
N LYS A 106 -2.60 7.77 -3.62
CA LYS A 106 -3.36 7.61 -2.37
C LYS A 106 -2.55 7.99 -1.13
N LYS A 107 -1.26 7.63 -1.11
CA LYS A 107 -0.34 7.95 -0.01
C LYS A 107 -0.09 9.46 0.10
N GLU A 108 0.01 10.16 -1.02
CA GLU A 108 0.16 11.62 -1.05
C GLU A 108 -1.09 12.30 -0.46
N LYS A 109 -2.29 11.91 -0.90
CA LYS A 109 -3.56 12.40 -0.33
C LYS A 109 -3.65 12.17 1.19
N LEU A 110 -3.31 10.97 1.65
CA LEU A 110 -3.33 10.64 3.09
C LEU A 110 -2.32 11.46 3.90
N LYS A 111 -1.23 11.89 3.27
CA LYS A 111 -0.24 12.76 3.92
C LYS A 111 -0.77 14.19 4.03
N ASP A 112 -1.34 14.72 2.96
CA ASP A 112 -1.94 16.06 2.96
C ASP A 112 -3.08 16.18 3.97
N ASP A 113 -3.93 15.15 4.08
CA ASP A 113 -5.01 15.09 5.07
C ASP A 113 -4.46 15.09 6.51
N MET A 114 -3.38 14.33 6.77
CA MET A 114 -2.71 14.32 8.06
C MET A 114 -2.12 15.70 8.42
N ASP A 115 -1.42 16.33 7.47
CA ASP A 115 -0.77 17.63 7.69
C ASP A 115 -1.83 18.73 7.95
N ASN A 116 -2.97 18.68 7.27
CA ASN A 116 -4.09 19.61 7.46
C ASN A 116 -4.78 19.43 8.83
N ASP A 117 -4.96 18.19 9.29
CA ASP A 117 -5.53 17.90 10.61
C ASP A 117 -4.60 18.39 11.73
N GLU A 118 -3.28 18.20 11.57
CA GLU A 118 -2.29 18.71 12.52
C GLU A 118 -2.33 20.25 12.59
N GLU A 119 -2.42 20.94 11.45
CA GLU A 119 -2.55 22.40 11.38
C GLU A 119 -3.83 22.90 12.07
N LYS A 120 -4.98 22.28 11.80
CA LYS A 120 -6.26 22.60 12.47
C LYS A 120 -6.15 22.41 13.98
N SER A 121 -5.56 21.31 14.43
CA SER A 121 -5.36 21.06 15.87
C SER A 121 -4.46 22.12 16.53
N GLY A 122 -3.46 22.63 15.80
CA GLY A 122 -2.59 23.71 16.26
C GLY A 122 -3.32 25.04 16.39
N LEU A 123 -4.13 25.38 15.38
CA LEU A 123 -4.96 26.59 15.37
C LEU A 123 -6.03 26.57 16.46
N GLU A 124 -6.67 25.42 16.71
CA GLU A 124 -7.64 25.25 17.80
C GLU A 124 -6.99 25.44 19.17
N LYS A 125 -5.84 24.81 19.43
CA LYS A 125 -5.06 25.02 20.66
C LYS A 125 -4.69 26.49 20.85
N GLN A 126 -4.41 27.22 19.77
CA GLN A 126 -4.13 28.66 19.84
C GLN A 126 -5.39 29.47 20.18
N LYS A 127 -6.54 29.13 19.58
CA LYS A 127 -7.84 29.77 19.86
C LYS A 127 -8.29 29.51 21.30
N GLU A 128 -8.17 28.28 21.80
CA GLU A 128 -8.46 27.94 23.20
C GLU A 128 -7.58 28.73 24.18
N LYS A 129 -6.28 28.84 23.90
CA LYS A 129 -5.37 29.65 24.74
C LYS A 129 -5.78 31.13 24.76
N LYS A 130 -6.19 31.70 23.62
CA LYS A 130 -6.71 33.08 23.54
C LYS A 130 -8.02 33.24 24.30
N ALA A 131 -8.98 32.34 24.09
CA ALA A 131 -10.27 32.36 24.78
C ALA A 131 -10.13 32.16 26.30
N GLU A 132 -9.21 31.31 26.75
CA GLU A 132 -8.93 31.12 28.17
C GLU A 132 -8.21 32.33 28.80
N GLN A 133 -7.38 33.03 28.03
CA GLN A 133 -6.82 34.31 28.45
C GLN A 133 -7.92 35.36 28.65
N GLU A 134 -8.82 35.54 27.68
CA GLU A 134 -9.96 36.47 27.77
C GLU A 134 -10.86 36.15 28.98
N ARG A 135 -11.22 34.87 29.18
CA ARG A 135 -12.03 34.43 30.33
C ARG A 135 -11.36 34.66 31.68
N LYS A 136 -10.02 34.50 31.75
CA LYS A 136 -9.26 34.81 32.98
C LYS A 136 -9.23 36.31 33.30
N GLU A 137 -9.33 37.17 32.28
CA GLU A 137 -9.36 38.61 32.45
C GLU A 137 -10.75 39.12 32.83
N GLU A 138 -11.82 38.53 32.31
CA GLU A 138 -13.20 38.84 32.73
C GLU A 138 -13.45 38.53 34.22
N GLY A 139 -12.82 37.48 34.76
CA GLY A 139 -12.94 37.11 36.17
C GLY A 139 -11.98 37.80 37.15
N LYS A 140 -10.98 38.55 36.64
CA LYS A 140 -9.92 39.19 37.46
C LYS A 140 -9.76 40.69 37.20
N GLY A 141 -10.66 41.30 36.43
CA GLY A 141 -10.71 42.74 36.19
C GLY A 141 -11.10 43.53 37.44
N SER A 142 -10.18 43.67 38.40
CA SER A 142 -10.20 44.83 39.29
C SER A 142 -10.18 46.07 38.39
N GLU A 143 -11.09 47.03 38.64
CA GLU A 143 -11.25 48.30 37.88
C GLU A 143 -9.90 48.99 37.54
N LYS A 144 -8.89 48.78 38.40
CA LYS A 144 -7.52 49.28 38.25
C LYS A 144 -6.78 48.75 37.01
N GLY A 145 -7.06 47.52 36.57
CA GLY A 145 -6.45 46.91 35.38
C GLY A 145 -7.05 47.42 34.07
N GLN A 146 -8.35 47.73 34.05
CA GLN A 146 -9.00 48.35 32.88
C GLN A 146 -8.55 49.81 32.72
N GLN A 147 -8.47 50.58 33.81
CA GLN A 147 -7.95 51.96 33.78
C GLN A 147 -6.52 52.04 33.24
N GLN A 148 -5.61 51.16 33.68
CA GLN A 148 -4.23 51.15 33.17
C GLN A 148 -4.13 50.78 31.69
N ARG A 149 -5.06 49.95 31.17
CA ARG A 149 -5.13 49.62 29.74
C ARG A 149 -5.65 50.80 28.92
N GLU A 150 -6.66 51.49 29.42
CA GLU A 150 -7.18 52.71 28.77
C GLU A 150 -6.15 53.84 28.77
N GLU A 151 -5.46 54.08 29.90
CA GLU A 151 -4.42 55.10 30.00
C GLU A 151 -3.20 54.78 29.12
N ASN A 152 -2.75 53.52 29.08
CA ASN A 152 -1.66 53.12 28.19
C ASN A 152 -2.07 53.14 26.73
N SER A 153 -3.30 52.73 26.39
CA SER A 153 -3.81 52.83 25.02
C SER A 153 -3.80 54.28 24.56
N LYS A 154 -4.34 55.22 25.36
CA LYS A 154 -4.31 56.67 25.07
C LYS A 154 -2.87 57.19 24.86
N LYS A 155 -1.90 56.74 25.67
CA LYS A 155 -0.48 57.07 25.48
C LYS A 155 0.08 56.62 24.12
N TRP A 156 -0.34 55.47 23.62
CA TRP A 156 0.12 54.95 22.33
C TRP A 156 -0.47 55.71 21.14
N TRP A 157 -1.72 56.16 21.24
CA TRP A 157 -2.33 57.03 20.23
C TRP A 157 -1.64 58.40 20.13
N ASN A 158 -1.28 58.98 21.27
CA ASN A 158 -0.55 60.26 21.33
C ASN A 158 0.91 60.19 20.85
N PHE A 159 1.44 59.00 20.55
CA PHE A 159 2.79 58.84 19.98
C PHE A 159 2.81 58.97 18.45
N TRP A 160 1.63 58.92 17.81
CA TRP A 160 1.46 59.02 16.36
C TRP A 160 0.88 60.37 15.90
N GLU A 161 0.64 61.31 16.83
CA GLU A 161 0.46 62.75 16.55
C GLU A 161 1.81 63.47 16.54
#